data_AF-A0A7C9U1H0-F1
#
_entry.id   AF-A0A7C9U1H0-F1
#
_cell.length_a   1.000
_cell.length_b   1.000
_cell.length_c   1.000
_cell.angle_alpha   90.00
_cell.angle_beta   90.00
_cell.angle_gamma   90.00
#
_symmetry.space_group_name_H-M   'P 1'
#
loop_
_entity.id
_entity.type
_entity.pdbx_description
1 polymer ?
#
loop_
_entity_poly.entity_id
_entity_poly.type
_entity_poly.pdbx_seq_one_letter_code
_entity_poly.pdbx_strand_id
1 'polypeptide(L)'
;MAIPPWGLLDRGIPIHSLGVTCQVGAVLLVGCLGGKNAGALSQIAYLILGLTWLPIFTKGGGLDYLKEPTFGYLVGFIPAAWACGALAFKAPPRLEFLAFSCLCGLAIVHLVGASYLFALYSSSQELLMAAAFQYSIAPLPGQLALVCAVAVIAKFVRSLLFY
;
A
#
# COMPACT_ATOMS: atom_id res chain seq x y z
N MET A 1 9.00 42.42 -14.78
CA MET A 1 7.84 41.56 -15.08
C MET A 1 7.69 40.57 -13.95
N ALA A 2 6.59 40.63 -13.19
CA ALA A 2 6.29 39.64 -12.15
C ALA A 2 5.97 38.31 -12.85
N ILE A 3 6.70 37.26 -12.47
CA ILE A 3 6.58 35.93 -13.06
C ILE A 3 5.30 35.31 -12.50
N PRO A 4 4.43 34.72 -13.34
CA PRO A 4 3.26 34.04 -12.85
C PRO A 4 3.65 32.82 -11.99
N PRO A 5 2.94 32.53 -10.89
CA PRO A 5 3.31 31.47 -9.94
C PRO A 5 3.29 30.04 -10.55
N TRP A 6 2.64 29.84 -11.70
CA TRP A 6 2.62 28.55 -12.40
C TRP A 6 3.87 28.26 -13.23
N GLY A 7 4.74 29.24 -13.48
CA GLY A 7 6.05 29.02 -14.15
C GLY A 7 7.07 28.24 -13.30
N LEU A 8 6.70 27.86 -12.07
CA LEU A 8 7.49 27.00 -11.18
C LEU A 8 7.52 25.53 -11.63
N LEU A 9 6.49 25.07 -12.38
CA LEU A 9 6.43 23.71 -12.92
C LEU A 9 7.44 23.51 -14.07
N ASP A 10 7.70 24.56 -14.86
CA ASP A 10 8.67 24.55 -15.96
C ASP A 10 10.13 24.48 -15.48
N ARG A 11 10.38 24.75 -14.19
CA ARG A 11 11.73 24.69 -13.59
C ARG A 11 12.15 23.28 -13.17
N GLY A 12 11.37 22.25 -13.51
CA GLY A 12 11.77 20.87 -13.32
C GLY A 12 12.23 20.62 -11.89
N ILE A 13 11.32 20.78 -10.92
CA ILE A 13 11.58 20.24 -9.57
C ILE A 13 11.82 18.74 -9.79
N PRO A 14 13.02 18.21 -9.50
CA PRO A 14 13.30 16.80 -9.73
C PRO A 14 12.43 15.98 -8.78
N ILE A 15 11.30 15.50 -9.29
CA ILE A 15 10.42 14.58 -8.58
C ILE A 15 11.15 13.25 -8.53
N HIS A 16 11.84 13.01 -7.43
CA HIS A 16 12.52 11.75 -7.20
C HIS A 16 11.47 10.73 -6.74
N SER A 17 11.26 9.68 -7.55
CA SER A 17 10.40 8.58 -7.14
C SER A 17 10.99 7.92 -5.91
N LEU A 18 10.19 7.72 -4.88
CA LEU A 18 10.57 7.00 -3.67
C LEU A 18 10.67 5.48 -3.91
N GLY A 19 10.49 5.02 -5.15
CA GLY A 19 10.52 3.59 -5.48
C GLY A 19 9.32 2.80 -4.96
N VAL A 20 8.21 3.48 -4.64
CA VAL A 20 7.02 2.87 -4.03
C VAL A 20 5.75 3.23 -4.77
N THR A 21 4.81 2.30 -4.77
CA THR A 21 3.50 2.48 -5.41
C THR A 21 2.51 3.10 -4.42
N CYS A 22 1.58 3.90 -4.92
CA CYS A 22 0.49 4.45 -4.10
C CYS A 22 -0.51 3.38 -3.62
N GLN A 23 -0.48 2.18 -4.22
CA GLN A 23 -1.39 1.08 -3.89
C GLN A 23 -1.34 0.70 -2.40
N VAL A 24 -0.14 0.54 -1.84
CA VAL A 24 0.03 0.23 -0.41
C VAL A 24 -0.59 1.33 0.46
N GLY A 25 -0.40 2.60 0.09
CA GLY A 25 -0.92 3.73 0.83
C GLY A 25 -2.44 3.79 0.79
N ALA A 26 -3.03 3.52 -0.37
CA ALA A 26 -4.49 3.45 -0.53
C ALA A 26 -5.09 2.35 0.35
N VAL A 27 -4.49 1.16 0.39
CA VAL A 27 -4.94 0.03 1.21
C VAL A 27 -4.96 0.40 2.70
N LEU A 28 -3.86 0.98 3.19
CA LEU A 28 -3.72 1.37 4.59
C LEU A 28 -4.69 2.50 4.95
N LEU A 29 -4.84 3.50 4.07
CA LEU A 29 -5.76 4.62 4.26
C LEU A 29 -7.21 4.15 4.31
N VAL A 30 -7.62 3.29 3.37
CA VAL A 30 -8.98 2.71 3.36
C VAL A 30 -9.24 1.89 4.62
N GLY A 31 -8.25 1.14 5.11
CA GLY A 31 -8.34 0.48 6.42
C GLY A 31 -8.57 1.49 7.56
N CYS A 32 -7.75 2.53 7.65
CA CYS A 32 -7.86 3.56 8.69
C CYS A 32 -9.17 4.36 8.66
N LEU A 33 -9.80 4.52 7.48
CA LEU A 33 -11.02 5.30 7.31
C LEU A 33 -12.30 4.46 7.34
N GLY A 34 -12.28 3.28 6.72
CA GLY A 34 -13.45 2.40 6.58
C GLY A 34 -13.57 1.31 7.64
N GLY A 35 -12.51 1.07 8.42
CA GLY A 35 -12.48 0.01 9.41
C GLY A 35 -12.35 -1.39 8.80
N LYS A 36 -12.40 -2.42 9.65
CA LYS A 36 -12.01 -3.79 9.27
C LYS A 36 -12.80 -4.38 8.09
N ASN A 37 -14.12 -4.22 8.08
CA ASN A 37 -15.00 -4.88 7.11
C ASN A 37 -14.99 -4.15 5.77
N ALA A 38 -15.19 -2.82 5.77
CA ALA A 38 -15.15 -2.04 4.54
C ALA A 38 -13.74 -2.02 3.92
N GLY A 39 -12.69 -2.00 4.77
CA GLY A 39 -11.32 -2.15 4.34
C GLY A 39 -11.09 -3.44 3.55
N ALA A 40 -11.44 -4.58 4.14
CA ALA A 40 -11.29 -5.89 3.49
C ALA A 40 -12.14 -6.00 2.20
N LEU A 41 -13.40 -5.59 2.25
CA LEU A 41 -14.32 -5.64 1.09
C LEU A 41 -13.80 -4.77 -0.08
N SER A 42 -13.25 -3.60 0.21
CA SER A 42 -12.63 -2.73 -0.79
C SER A 42 -11.45 -3.42 -1.49
N GLN A 43 -10.60 -4.12 -0.73
CA GLN A 43 -9.46 -4.84 -1.31
C GLN A 43 -9.87 -6.09 -2.10
N ILE A 44 -10.93 -6.77 -1.67
CA ILE A 44 -11.54 -7.88 -2.44
C ILE A 44 -12.06 -7.34 -3.78
N ALA A 45 -12.81 -6.24 -3.76
CA ALA A 45 -13.30 -5.60 -4.98
C ALA A 45 -12.14 -5.16 -5.89
N TYR A 46 -11.09 -4.57 -5.34
CA TYR A 46 -9.88 -4.19 -6.06
C TYR A 46 -9.22 -5.38 -6.77
N LEU A 47 -9.06 -6.51 -6.09
CA LEU A 47 -8.51 -7.73 -6.69
C LEU A 47 -9.40 -8.28 -7.80
N ILE A 48 -10.70 -8.39 -7.56
CA ILE A 48 -11.65 -8.90 -8.56
C ILE A 48 -11.62 -8.02 -9.81
N LEU A 49 -11.74 -6.71 -9.65
CA LEU A 49 -11.72 -5.77 -10.77
C LEU A 49 -10.41 -5.82 -11.54
N GLY A 50 -9.28 -5.89 -10.83
CA GLY A 50 -7.97 -5.93 -11.46
C GLY A 50 -7.66 -7.24 -12.19
N LEU A 51 -8.23 -8.36 -11.75
CA LEU A 51 -8.08 -9.66 -12.42
C LEU A 51 -9.03 -9.88 -13.59
N THR A 52 -10.18 -9.19 -13.62
CA THR A 52 -11.26 -9.51 -14.57
C THR A 52 -11.57 -8.41 -15.58
N TRP A 53 -11.57 -7.13 -15.17
CA TRP A 53 -12.14 -6.05 -15.99
C TRP A 53 -11.15 -4.93 -16.31
N LEU A 54 -10.29 -4.53 -15.38
CA LEU A 54 -9.52 -3.29 -15.49
C LEU A 54 -8.02 -3.49 -15.21
N PRO A 55 -7.10 -2.89 -15.99
CA PRO A 55 -5.66 -2.96 -15.75
C PRO A 55 -5.20 -1.97 -14.66
N ILE A 56 -5.68 -2.14 -13.43
CA ILE A 56 -5.44 -1.20 -12.31
C ILE A 56 -4.25 -1.56 -11.43
N PHE A 57 -3.64 -2.72 -11.63
CA PHE A 57 -2.43 -3.13 -10.93
C PHE A 57 -1.21 -2.42 -11.51
N THR A 58 -0.08 -2.44 -10.78
CA THR A 58 1.10 -1.63 -11.15
C THR A 58 1.68 -1.99 -12.52
N LYS A 59 1.56 -3.27 -12.90
CA LYS A 59 2.00 -3.78 -14.20
C LYS A 59 0.83 -4.15 -15.13
N GLY A 60 -0.35 -3.57 -14.95
CA GLY A 60 -1.54 -3.86 -15.76
C GLY A 60 -2.63 -4.60 -15.00
N GLY A 61 -3.08 -5.75 -15.49
CA GLY A 61 -4.14 -6.54 -14.86
C GLY A 61 -4.40 -7.86 -15.60
N GLY A 62 -5.49 -8.54 -15.26
CA GLY A 62 -5.86 -9.82 -15.87
C GLY A 62 -5.30 -11.04 -15.13
N LEU A 63 -5.69 -12.23 -15.61
CA LEU A 63 -5.32 -13.50 -14.98
C LEU A 63 -3.83 -13.83 -15.11
N ASP A 64 -3.12 -13.33 -16.12
CA ASP A 64 -1.67 -13.53 -16.23
C ASP A 64 -0.90 -12.90 -15.06
N TYR A 65 -1.50 -11.90 -14.39
CA TYR A 65 -0.94 -11.28 -13.20
C TYR A 65 -0.78 -12.29 -12.04
N LEU A 66 -1.50 -13.43 -12.04
CA LEU A 66 -1.32 -14.50 -11.05
C LEU A 66 0.08 -15.12 -11.04
N LYS A 67 0.91 -14.87 -12.07
CA LYS A 67 2.31 -15.31 -12.15
C LYS A 67 3.31 -14.22 -11.78
N GLU A 68 2.85 -12.99 -11.59
CA GLU A 68 3.71 -11.87 -11.24
C GLU A 68 4.17 -11.97 -9.78
N PRO A 69 5.46 -11.75 -9.48
CA PRO A 69 5.98 -11.80 -8.10
C PRO A 69 5.27 -10.84 -7.15
N THR A 70 4.77 -9.73 -7.69
CA THR A 70 4.05 -8.69 -6.93
C THR A 70 2.64 -9.10 -6.53
N PHE A 71 2.05 -10.13 -7.16
CA PHE A 71 0.66 -10.54 -6.91
C PHE A 71 0.43 -10.95 -5.45
N GLY A 72 1.39 -11.64 -4.82
CA GLY A 72 1.30 -12.00 -3.41
C GLY A 72 1.09 -10.80 -2.48
N TYR A 73 1.66 -9.65 -2.81
CA TYR A 73 1.48 -8.42 -2.03
C TYR A 73 0.07 -7.86 -2.19
N LEU A 74 -0.52 -7.96 -3.39
CA LEU A 74 -1.91 -7.58 -3.66
C LEU A 74 -2.90 -8.49 -2.90
N VAL A 75 -2.62 -9.80 -2.84
CA VAL A 75 -3.40 -10.72 -2.00
C VAL A 75 -3.28 -10.32 -0.52
N GLY A 76 -2.08 -9.92 -0.09
CA GLY A 76 -1.81 -9.39 1.25
C GLY A 76 -2.61 -8.13 1.60
N PHE A 77 -3.12 -7.37 0.63
CA PHE A 77 -3.92 -6.17 0.90
C PHE A 77 -5.20 -6.48 1.66
N ILE A 78 -5.84 -7.62 1.42
CA ILE A 78 -7.09 -7.99 2.10
C ILE A 78 -6.88 -8.13 3.62
N PRO A 79 -6.02 -9.06 4.12
CA PRO A 79 -5.80 -9.20 5.56
C PRO A 79 -5.12 -7.96 6.15
N ALA A 80 -4.29 -7.25 5.40
CA ALA A 80 -3.67 -6.00 5.86
C ALA A 80 -4.70 -4.90 6.11
N ALA A 81 -5.62 -4.65 5.18
CA ALA A 81 -6.68 -3.67 5.34
C ALA A 81 -7.63 -4.05 6.49
N TRP A 82 -7.94 -5.34 6.64
CA TRP A 82 -8.75 -5.83 7.74
C TRP A 82 -8.08 -5.57 9.10
N ALA A 83 -6.81 -5.96 9.25
CA ALA A 83 -6.08 -5.82 10.51
C ALA A 83 -5.78 -4.35 10.84
N CYS A 84 -5.35 -3.57 9.85
CA CYS A 84 -5.19 -2.12 9.98
C CYS A 84 -6.52 -1.47 10.38
N GLY A 85 -7.61 -1.74 9.66
CA GLY A 85 -8.91 -1.16 10.02
C GLY A 85 -9.41 -1.63 11.39
N ALA A 86 -9.14 -2.87 11.79
CA ALA A 86 -9.49 -3.38 13.11
C ALA A 86 -8.72 -2.66 14.22
N LEU A 87 -7.42 -2.42 14.04
CA LEU A 87 -6.60 -1.70 15.00
C LEU A 87 -6.96 -0.22 15.05
N ALA A 88 -7.04 0.45 13.90
CA ALA A 88 -7.33 1.88 13.79
C ALA A 88 -8.65 2.31 14.45
N PHE A 89 -9.62 1.41 14.64
CA PHE A 89 -10.91 1.70 15.27
C PHE A 89 -11.01 1.25 16.75
N LYS A 90 -9.95 0.68 17.34
CA LYS A 90 -9.95 0.28 18.76
C LYS A 90 -9.75 1.44 19.74
N ALA A 91 -9.20 2.56 19.29
CA ALA A 91 -8.92 3.72 20.12
C ALA A 91 -9.20 5.02 19.34
N PRO A 92 -9.30 6.17 20.02
CA PRO A 92 -9.41 7.47 19.37
C PRO A 92 -8.28 7.68 18.34
N PRO A 93 -8.51 8.46 17.27
CA PRO A 93 -7.60 8.59 16.13
C PRO A 93 -6.35 9.44 16.45
N ARG A 94 -5.51 8.95 17.37
CA ARG A 94 -4.20 9.50 17.68
C ARG A 94 -3.22 9.12 16.58
N LEU A 95 -2.30 10.04 16.26
CA LEU A 95 -1.36 9.87 15.14
C LEU A 95 -0.50 8.61 15.33
N GLU A 96 0.07 8.43 16.52
CA GLU A 96 0.88 7.27 16.91
C GLU A 96 0.12 5.94 16.75
N PHE A 97 -1.16 5.92 17.10
CA PHE A 97 -1.98 4.72 17.03
C PHE A 97 -2.37 4.37 15.60
N LEU A 98 -2.68 5.38 14.78
CA LEU A 98 -2.92 5.20 13.34
C LEU A 98 -1.65 4.76 12.61
N ALA A 99 -0.49 5.33 12.94
CA ALA A 99 0.80 4.91 12.40
C ALA A 99 1.11 3.47 12.78
N PHE A 100 0.94 3.09 14.05
CA PHE A 100 1.10 1.71 14.51
C PHE A 100 0.19 0.74 13.76
N SER A 101 -1.09 1.10 13.62
CA SER A 101 -2.06 0.34 12.83
C SER A 101 -1.61 0.14 11.38
N CYS A 102 -1.11 1.20 10.74
CA CYS A 102 -0.58 1.15 9.39
C CYS A 102 0.67 0.26 9.29
N LEU A 103 1.58 0.32 10.27
CA LEU A 103 2.76 -0.54 10.33
C LEU A 103 2.37 -2.02 10.45
N CYS A 104 1.38 -2.36 11.27
CA CYS A 104 0.86 -3.73 11.34
C CYS A 104 0.26 -4.17 10.00
N GLY A 105 -0.51 -3.31 9.34
CA GLY A 105 -1.03 -3.57 7.99
C GLY A 105 0.10 -3.82 6.99
N LEU A 106 1.11 -2.94 6.95
CA LEU A 106 2.28 -3.06 6.07
C LEU A 106 3.03 -4.37 6.34
N ALA A 107 3.26 -4.73 7.61
CA ALA A 107 3.90 -5.99 7.98
C ALA A 107 3.14 -7.20 7.43
N ILE A 108 1.81 -7.19 7.48
CA ILE A 108 0.97 -8.26 6.91
C ILE A 108 1.11 -8.31 5.38
N VAL A 109 1.13 -7.17 4.70
CA VAL A 109 1.37 -7.11 3.24
C VAL A 109 2.70 -7.80 2.90
N HIS A 110 3.78 -7.47 3.62
CA HIS A 110 5.08 -8.09 3.36
C HIS A 110 5.13 -9.56 3.77
N LEU A 111 4.45 -9.98 4.82
CA LEU A 111 4.40 -11.39 5.23
C LEU A 111 3.73 -12.25 4.16
N VAL A 112 2.58 -11.81 3.64
CA VAL A 112 1.85 -12.52 2.58
C VAL A 112 2.59 -12.43 1.25
N GLY A 113 3.17 -11.28 0.92
CA GLY A 113 4.01 -11.12 -0.27
C GLY A 113 5.23 -12.03 -0.24
N ALA A 114 5.94 -12.09 0.88
CA ALA A 114 7.12 -12.93 1.05
C ALA A 114 6.79 -14.42 1.02
N SER A 115 5.67 -14.86 1.61
CA SER A 115 5.25 -16.26 1.55
C SER A 115 4.91 -16.67 0.11
N TYR A 116 4.32 -15.77 -0.67
CA TYR A 116 4.06 -15.99 -2.09
C TYR A 116 5.37 -16.05 -2.92
N LEU A 117 6.32 -15.15 -2.69
CA LEU A 117 7.64 -15.20 -3.34
C LEU A 117 8.36 -16.52 -3.03
N PHE A 118 8.29 -16.97 -1.78
CA PHE A 118 8.85 -18.25 -1.37
C PHE A 118 8.21 -19.42 -2.14
N ALA A 119 6.89 -19.41 -2.30
CA ALA A 119 6.20 -20.43 -3.10
C ALA A 119 6.63 -20.41 -4.58
N LEU A 120 6.80 -19.22 -5.17
CA LEU A 120 7.16 -19.05 -6.58
C LEU A 120 8.62 -19.44 -6.88
N TYR A 121 9.54 -19.14 -5.96
CA TYR A 121 10.99 -19.28 -6.17
C TYR A 121 11.66 -20.28 -5.22
N SER A 122 10.89 -21.19 -4.62
CA SER A 122 11.40 -22.19 -3.67
C SER A 122 12.57 -23.03 -4.21
N SER A 123 12.63 -23.24 -5.54
CA SER A 123 13.69 -24.02 -6.20
C SER A 123 14.98 -23.24 -6.47
N SER A 124 14.99 -21.91 -6.33
CA SER A 124 16.17 -21.08 -6.61
C SER A 124 16.36 -20.00 -5.54
N GLN A 125 17.34 -20.23 -4.67
CA GLN A 125 17.68 -19.31 -3.59
C GLN A 125 18.14 -17.94 -4.11
N GLU A 126 18.86 -17.90 -5.23
CA GLU A 126 19.33 -16.65 -5.84
C GLU A 126 18.15 -15.78 -6.29
N LEU A 127 17.19 -16.38 -7.01
CA LEU A 127 15.99 -15.67 -7.48
C LEU A 127 15.12 -15.21 -6.32
N LEU A 128 14.96 -16.05 -5.29
CA LEU A 128 14.22 -15.70 -4.08
C LEU A 128 14.83 -14.49 -3.37
N MET A 129 16.16 -14.48 -3.16
CA MET A 129 16.84 -13.37 -2.49
C MET A 129 16.78 -12.09 -3.32
N ALA A 130 16.98 -12.18 -4.64
CA ALA A 130 16.85 -11.04 -5.54
C ALA A 130 15.43 -10.45 -5.51
N ALA A 131 14.40 -11.30 -5.58
CA ALA A 131 13.00 -10.88 -5.52
C ALA A 131 12.65 -10.27 -4.15
N ALA A 132 13.09 -10.88 -3.05
CA ALA A 132 12.86 -10.37 -1.70
C ALA A 132 13.51 -8.99 -1.51
N PHE A 133 14.72 -8.79 -2.03
CA PHE A 133 15.38 -7.49 -1.99
C PHE A 133 14.61 -6.45 -2.82
N GLN A 134 14.28 -6.80 -4.07
CA GLN A 134 13.61 -5.88 -5.00
C GLN A 134 12.21 -5.46 -4.56
N TYR A 135 11.42 -6.38 -4.00
CA TYR A 135 10.00 -6.16 -3.72
C TYR A 135 9.68 -5.90 -2.25
N SER A 136 10.54 -6.32 -1.32
CA SER A 136 10.35 -6.04 0.13
C SER A 136 11.34 -5.03 0.69
N ILE A 137 12.64 -5.18 0.45
CA ILE A 137 13.66 -4.38 1.16
C ILE A 137 13.88 -3.01 0.51
N ALA A 138 14.13 -2.97 -0.80
CA ALA A 138 14.34 -1.73 -1.54
C ALA A 138 13.21 -0.70 -1.39
N PRO A 139 11.91 -1.06 -1.48
CA PRO A 139 10.82 -0.10 -1.33
C PRO A 139 10.50 0.27 0.13
N LEU A 140 11.08 -0.42 1.12
CA LEU A 140 10.70 -0.30 2.52
C LEU A 140 10.83 1.14 3.07
N PRO A 141 11.91 1.90 2.81
CA PRO A 141 12.01 3.28 3.28
C PRO A 141 10.90 4.18 2.73
N GLY A 142 10.56 4.02 1.45
CA GLY A 142 9.46 4.76 0.82
C GLY A 142 8.10 4.38 1.41
N GLN A 143 7.90 3.10 1.75
CA GLN A 143 6.65 2.62 2.36
C GLN A 143 6.50 3.11 3.80
N LEU A 144 7.61 3.24 4.56
CA LEU A 144 7.58 3.86 5.88
C LEU A 144 7.22 5.34 5.81
N ALA A 145 7.77 6.08 4.85
CA ALA A 145 7.35 7.46 4.59
C ALA A 145 5.86 7.54 4.23
N LEU A 146 5.38 6.58 3.42
CA LEU A 146 3.96 6.46 3.05
C LEU A 146 3.07 6.19 4.27
N VAL A 147 3.51 5.35 5.21
CA VAL A 147 2.81 5.09 6.47
C VAL A 147 2.64 6.39 7.28
N CYS A 148 3.70 7.20 7.38
CA CYS A 148 3.61 8.49 8.05
C CYS A 148 2.60 9.42 7.36
N ALA A 149 2.65 9.51 6.03
CA ALA A 149 1.72 10.31 5.26
C ALA A 149 0.26 9.85 5.43
N VAL A 150 0.01 8.55 5.34
CA VAL A 150 -1.33 7.95 5.53
C VAL A 150 -1.84 8.21 6.94
N ALA A 151 -1.02 8.07 7.97
CA ALA A 151 -1.45 8.32 9.36
C ALA A 151 -1.87 9.79 9.58
N VAL A 152 -1.12 10.74 9.01
CA VAL A 152 -1.46 12.17 9.06
C VAL A 152 -2.76 12.46 8.32
N ILE A 153 -2.90 11.95 7.09
CA ILE A 153 -4.10 12.13 6.27
C ILE A 153 -5.31 11.48 6.97
N ALA A 154 -5.17 10.26 7.47
CA ALA A 154 -6.25 9.56 8.16
C ALA A 154 -6.69 10.31 9.41
N LYS A 155 -5.76 10.85 10.21
CA LYS A 155 -6.09 11.69 11.37
C LYS A 155 -6.90 12.91 10.94
N PHE A 156 -6.43 13.63 9.91
CA PHE A 156 -7.09 14.83 9.41
C PHE A 156 -8.51 14.53 8.91
N VAL A 157 -8.65 13.51 8.06
CA VAL A 157 -9.96 13.12 7.50
C VAL A 157 -10.92 12.63 8.58
N ARG A 158 -10.45 11.82 9.54
CA ARG A 158 -11.31 11.37 10.66
C ARG A 158 -11.72 12.52 11.56
N SER A 159 -10.86 13.52 11.73
CA SER A 159 -11.20 14.74 12.46
C SER A 159 -12.25 15.60 11.75
N LEU A 160 -12.44 15.44 10.43
CA LEU A 160 -13.47 16.17 9.67
C LEU A 160 -14.78 15.39 9.56
N LEU A 161 -14.70 14.07 9.45
CA LEU A 161 -15.87 13.20 9.29
C LEU A 161 -16.57 12.84 10.61
N PHE A 162 -15.83 12.82 11.73
CA PHE A 162 -16.35 12.43 13.05
C PHE A 162 -16.41 13.60 14.06
N TYR A 163 -16.29 14.83 13.56
CA TYR A 163 -16.73 16.05 14.25
C TYR A 163 -18.07 16.50 13.69
#